data_AF-A0A450SVV4-F1
#
_entry.id   AF-A0A450SVV4-F1
#
_cell.length_a   1.000
_cell.length_b   1.000
_cell.length_c   1.000
_cell.angle_alpha   90.00
_cell.angle_beta   90.00
_cell.angle_gamma   90.00
#
_symmetry.space_group_name_H-M   'P 1'
#
loop_
_entity.id
_entity.type
_entity.pdbx_description
1 polymer ?
#
loop_
_entity_poly.entity_id
_entity_poly.type
_entity_poly.pdbx_seq_one_letter_code
_entity_poly.pdbx_strand_id
1 'polypeptide(L)'
;MPDKTDIEKVAELLKVQFLPPLDPGDAQSLHKALPGYQAIADDTARLVKKHGKTLNLDAAVLADLEQGLADINRLEPPERLLDKLRLSVYHQRIQATDKCMGGMYDTARRIRDFAEAYPEIAEEAKFLLDFMKVFKPGKKKEKKEQGGEAPQP
;
A
#
# COMPACT_ATOMS: atom_id res chain seq x y z
N MET A 1 10.68 -10.15 -9.79
CA MET A 1 9.50 -10.53 -8.98
C MET A 1 10.03 -11.20 -7.72
N PRO A 2 9.41 -11.05 -6.54
CA PRO A 2 9.84 -11.81 -5.37
C PRO A 2 9.81 -13.30 -5.72
N ASP A 3 10.86 -14.03 -5.32
CA ASP A 3 10.90 -15.47 -5.52
C ASP A 3 9.75 -16.10 -4.72
N LYS A 4 9.17 -17.19 -5.25
CA LYS A 4 8.05 -17.89 -4.61
C LYS A 4 8.36 -18.23 -3.15
N THR A 5 9.63 -18.55 -2.88
CA THR A 5 10.20 -18.83 -1.56
C THR A 5 10.12 -17.67 -0.59
N ASP A 6 10.19 -16.42 -1.04
CA ASP A 6 10.15 -15.24 -0.16
C ASP A 6 8.72 -14.85 0.21
N ILE A 7 7.77 -15.03 -0.72
CA ILE A 7 6.34 -14.89 -0.42
C ILE A 7 5.91 -15.94 0.61
N GLU A 8 6.36 -17.19 0.46
CA GLU A 8 6.07 -18.28 1.39
C GLU A 8 6.59 -17.98 2.81
N LYS A 9 7.81 -17.44 2.94
CA LYS A 9 8.34 -17.00 4.26
C LYS A 9 7.53 -15.89 4.89
N VAL A 10 7.08 -14.91 4.10
CA VAL A 10 6.23 -13.81 4.60
C VAL A 10 4.86 -14.33 5.01
N ALA A 11 4.30 -15.27 4.25
CA ALA A 11 3.03 -15.91 4.57
C ALA A 11 3.13 -16.70 5.89
N GLU A 12 4.22 -17.45 6.08
CA GLU A 12 4.51 -18.16 7.34
C GLU A 12 4.65 -17.20 8.52
N LEU A 13 5.41 -16.11 8.36
CA LEU A 13 5.59 -15.09 9.39
C LEU A 13 4.26 -14.47 9.84
N LEU A 14 3.36 -14.21 8.89
CA LEU A 14 2.04 -13.63 9.14
C LEU A 14 0.98 -14.67 9.50
N LYS A 15 1.33 -15.97 9.51
CA LYS A 15 0.41 -17.10 9.74
C LYS A 15 -0.79 -17.08 8.80
N VAL A 16 -0.56 -16.70 7.55
CA VAL A 16 -1.55 -16.70 6.46
C VAL A 16 -1.18 -17.75 5.43
N GLN A 17 -2.18 -18.24 4.71
CA GLN A 17 -1.94 -19.13 3.57
C GLN A 17 -1.76 -18.28 2.32
N PHE A 18 -0.73 -18.59 1.52
CA PHE A 18 -0.60 -17.99 0.20
C PHE A 18 -1.52 -18.72 -0.78
N LEU A 19 -2.65 -18.07 -1.11
CA LEU A 19 -3.63 -18.57 -2.05
C LEU A 19 -3.51 -17.81 -3.38
N PRO A 20 -3.84 -18.45 -4.52
CA PRO A 20 -3.95 -17.72 -5.78
C PRO A 20 -5.01 -16.62 -5.66
N PRO A 21 -4.81 -15.47 -6.31
CA PRO A 21 -5.83 -14.42 -6.36
C PRO A 21 -7.16 -14.99 -6.87
N LEU A 22 -8.26 -14.51 -6.29
CA LEU A 22 -9.59 -14.76 -6.85
C LEU A 22 -9.66 -14.18 -8.27
N ASP A 23 -10.51 -14.78 -9.11
CA ASP A 23 -10.85 -14.17 -10.39
C ASP A 23 -11.43 -12.76 -10.14
N PRO A 24 -11.06 -11.74 -10.94
CA PRO A 24 -11.58 -10.39 -10.75
C PRO A 24 -13.11 -10.30 -10.75
N GLY A 25 -13.79 -11.13 -11.56
CA GLY A 25 -15.25 -11.21 -11.60
C GLY A 25 -15.84 -11.76 -10.30
N ASP A 26 -15.22 -12.80 -9.73
CA ASP A 26 -15.62 -13.39 -8.45
C ASP A 26 -15.41 -12.41 -7.29
N ALA A 27 -14.22 -11.80 -7.23
CA ALA A 27 -13.89 -10.81 -6.20
C ALA A 27 -14.85 -9.62 -6.24
N GLN A 28 -15.17 -9.11 -7.44
CA GLN A 28 -16.12 -8.01 -7.59
C GLN A 28 -17.55 -8.43 -7.20
N SER A 29 -17.95 -9.66 -7.51
CA SER A 29 -19.28 -10.18 -7.16
C SER A 29 -19.42 -10.33 -5.65
N LEU A 30 -18.40 -10.89 -4.99
CA LEU A 30 -18.35 -10.98 -3.53
C LEU A 30 -18.35 -9.60 -2.87
N HIS A 31 -17.57 -8.65 -3.37
CA HIS A 31 -17.54 -7.29 -2.83
C HIS A 31 -18.91 -6.58 -2.96
N LYS A 32 -19.64 -6.81 -4.06
CA LYS A 32 -21.01 -6.29 -4.24
C LYS A 32 -22.03 -6.99 -3.36
N ALA A 33 -21.87 -8.30 -3.16
CA ALA A 33 -22.78 -9.11 -2.36
C ALA A 33 -22.57 -8.92 -0.86
N LEU A 34 -21.35 -8.61 -0.42
CA LEU A 34 -20.94 -8.58 0.98
C LEU A 34 -20.61 -7.18 1.59
N PRO A 35 -21.23 -6.05 1.17
CA PRO A 35 -20.94 -4.75 1.78
C PRO A 35 -21.50 -4.69 3.20
N GLY A 36 -20.64 -4.46 4.19
CA GLY A 36 -21.05 -4.36 5.60
C GLY A 36 -21.43 -5.70 6.25
N TYR A 37 -21.21 -6.84 5.57
CA TYR A 37 -21.57 -8.16 6.09
C TYR A 37 -20.80 -8.54 7.36
N GLN A 38 -19.59 -8.02 7.57
CA GLN A 38 -18.85 -8.26 8.81
C GLN A 38 -19.61 -7.75 10.05
N ALA A 39 -20.22 -6.56 9.97
CA ALA A 39 -21.03 -6.03 11.07
C ALA A 39 -22.27 -6.89 11.35
N ILE A 40 -22.94 -7.35 10.29
CA ILE A 40 -24.09 -8.25 10.41
C ILE A 40 -23.66 -9.63 10.95
N ALA A 41 -22.51 -10.15 10.53
CA ALA A 41 -21.96 -11.41 11.02
C ALA A 41 -21.62 -11.32 12.52
N ASP A 42 -21.02 -10.22 12.97
CA ASP A 42 -20.73 -9.95 14.38
C ASP A 42 -22.02 -9.86 15.21
N ASP A 43 -23.03 -9.14 14.73
CA ASP A 43 -24.34 -9.04 15.38
C ASP A 43 -25.04 -10.39 15.45
N THR A 44 -24.97 -11.16 14.37
CA THR A 44 -25.54 -12.51 14.29
C THR A 44 -24.85 -13.43 15.27
N ALA A 45 -23.51 -13.41 15.38
CA ALA A 45 -22.81 -14.21 16.37
C ALA A 45 -23.12 -13.81 17.81
N ARG A 46 -23.30 -12.51 18.09
CA ARG A 46 -23.78 -12.04 19.40
C ARG A 46 -25.17 -12.59 19.73
N LEU A 47 -26.08 -12.55 18.76
CA LEU A 47 -27.44 -13.08 18.89
C LEU A 47 -27.44 -14.59 19.09
N VAL A 48 -26.69 -15.31 18.28
CA VAL A 48 -26.53 -16.77 18.34
C VAL A 48 -25.91 -17.22 19.65
N LYS A 49 -24.89 -16.52 20.16
CA LYS A 49 -24.31 -16.83 21.47
C LYS A 49 -25.33 -16.65 22.62
N LYS A 50 -26.22 -15.67 22.50
CA LYS A 50 -27.24 -15.35 23.53
C LYS A 50 -28.49 -16.23 23.44
N HIS A 51 -28.92 -16.57 22.23
CA HIS A 51 -30.22 -17.19 21.96
C HIS A 51 -30.14 -18.49 21.16
N GLY A 52 -28.94 -19.00 20.82
CA GLY A 52 -28.76 -20.15 19.93
C GLY A 52 -29.47 -21.42 20.39
N LYS A 53 -29.50 -21.68 21.71
CA LYS A 53 -30.29 -22.78 22.30
C LYS A 53 -31.80 -22.60 22.12
N THR A 54 -32.29 -21.36 22.20
CA THR A 54 -33.70 -21.01 21.99
C THR A 54 -34.10 -21.12 20.53
N LEU A 55 -33.16 -20.80 19.62
CA LEU A 55 -33.37 -20.86 18.17
C LEU A 55 -33.25 -22.28 17.59
N ASN A 56 -32.85 -23.27 18.41
CA ASN A 56 -32.65 -24.66 18.00
C ASN A 56 -31.81 -24.79 16.71
N LEU A 57 -30.74 -23.99 16.63
CA LEU A 57 -29.84 -24.01 15.48
C LEU A 57 -29.03 -25.30 15.46
N ASP A 58 -28.79 -25.83 14.26
CA ASP A 58 -27.89 -26.96 14.07
C ASP A 58 -26.47 -26.59 14.53
N ALA A 59 -25.78 -27.55 15.16
CA ALA A 59 -24.39 -27.39 15.59
C ALA A 59 -23.45 -27.02 14.44
N ALA A 60 -23.73 -27.49 13.21
CA ALA A 60 -22.97 -27.14 12.02
C ALA A 60 -23.06 -25.64 11.70
N VAL A 61 -24.26 -25.06 11.77
CA VAL A 61 -24.48 -23.63 11.51
C VAL A 61 -23.74 -22.75 12.53
N LEU A 62 -23.72 -23.20 13.79
CA LEU A 62 -22.96 -22.53 14.85
C LEU A 62 -21.45 -22.59 14.57
N ALA A 63 -20.95 -23.78 14.21
CA ALA A 63 -19.54 -24.00 13.92
C ALA A 63 -19.07 -23.18 12.72
N ASP A 64 -19.86 -23.11 11.65
CA ASP A 64 -19.52 -22.33 10.44
C ASP A 64 -19.45 -20.84 10.75
N LEU A 65 -20.37 -20.31 11.54
CA LEU A 65 -20.38 -18.89 11.95
C LEU A 65 -19.18 -18.56 12.85
N GLU A 66 -18.90 -19.41 13.85
CA GLU A 66 -17.76 -19.22 14.76
C GLU A 66 -16.42 -19.32 14.02
N GLN A 67 -16.27 -20.30 13.13
CA GLN A 67 -15.06 -20.48 12.34
C GLN A 67 -14.86 -19.34 11.35
N GLY A 68 -15.91 -18.91 10.63
CA GLY A 68 -15.82 -17.78 9.70
C GLY A 68 -15.40 -16.49 10.39
N LEU A 69 -15.93 -16.20 11.59
CA LEU A 69 -15.52 -15.04 12.38
C LEU A 69 -14.09 -15.18 12.92
N ALA A 70 -13.68 -16.37 13.33
CA ALA A 70 -12.30 -16.61 13.74
C ALA A 70 -11.33 -16.36 12.59
N ASP A 71 -11.66 -16.77 11.37
CA ASP A 71 -10.84 -16.53 10.19
C ASP A 71 -10.77 -15.05 9.82
N ILE A 72 -11.90 -14.34 9.82
CA ILE A 72 -11.91 -12.88 9.59
C ILE A 72 -11.01 -12.16 10.60
N ASN A 73 -11.18 -12.44 11.90
CA ASN A 73 -10.39 -11.82 12.96
C ASN A 73 -8.90 -12.18 12.89
N ARG A 74 -8.56 -13.35 12.34
CA ARG A 74 -7.18 -13.78 12.11
C ARG A 74 -6.56 -13.07 10.89
N LEU A 75 -7.33 -12.83 9.83
CA LEU A 75 -6.86 -12.31 8.54
C LEU A 75 -6.82 -10.77 8.47
N GLU A 76 -7.72 -10.08 9.17
CA GLU A 76 -7.84 -8.62 9.12
C GLU A 76 -6.58 -7.87 9.62
N PRO A 77 -5.94 -8.25 10.75
CA PRO A 77 -4.71 -7.59 11.20
C PRO A 77 -3.54 -7.67 10.20
N PRO A 78 -3.15 -8.85 9.66
CA PRO A 78 -2.06 -8.92 8.69
C PRO A 78 -2.40 -8.23 7.36
N GLU A 79 -3.66 -8.25 6.90
CA GLU A 79 -4.10 -7.47 5.74
C GLU A 79 -3.82 -5.98 5.92
N ARG A 80 -4.29 -5.39 7.03
CA ARG A 80 -4.06 -3.96 7.34
C ARG A 80 -2.59 -3.62 7.47
N LEU A 81 -1.79 -4.51 8.05
CA LEU A 81 -0.34 -4.33 8.17
C LEU A 81 0.33 -4.29 6.80
N LEU A 82 0.00 -5.25 5.93
CA LEU A 82 0.54 -5.35 4.58
C LEU A 82 0.15 -4.13 3.73
N ASP A 83 -1.06 -3.61 3.89
CA ASP A 83 -1.49 -2.40 3.17
C ASP A 83 -0.71 -1.15 3.60
N LYS A 84 -0.50 -0.97 4.90
CA LYS A 84 0.35 0.11 5.43
C LYS A 84 1.79 -0.03 4.94
N LEU A 85 2.33 -1.25 4.92
CA LEU A 85 3.68 -1.50 4.43
C LEU A 85 3.79 -1.21 2.93
N ARG A 86 2.83 -1.68 2.13
CA ARG A 86 2.74 -1.38 0.70
C ARG A 86 2.73 0.13 0.44
N LEU A 87 1.92 0.87 1.20
CA LEU A 87 1.84 2.33 1.09
C LEU A 87 3.17 3.00 1.48
N SER A 88 3.81 2.55 2.55
CA SER A 88 5.13 3.06 2.98
C SER A 88 6.20 2.83 1.91
N VAL A 89 6.29 1.62 1.35
CA VAL A 89 7.24 1.28 0.28
C VAL A 89 6.96 2.11 -0.97
N TYR A 90 5.68 2.30 -1.31
CA TYR A 90 5.29 3.18 -2.41
C TYR A 90 5.77 4.62 -2.19
N HIS A 91 5.59 5.19 -1.00
CA HIS A 91 6.05 6.53 -0.67
C HIS A 91 7.58 6.65 -0.69
N GLN A 92 8.31 5.67 -0.15
CA GLN A 92 9.77 5.63 -0.22
C GLN A 92 10.26 5.61 -1.67
N ARG A 93 9.60 4.84 -2.54
CA ARG A 93 9.91 4.81 -3.98
C ARG A 93 9.67 6.17 -4.63
N ILE A 94 8.57 6.85 -4.31
CA ILE A 94 8.33 8.22 -4.82
C ILE A 94 9.42 9.18 -4.33
N GLN A 95 9.78 9.14 -3.06
CA GLN A 95 10.83 9.99 -2.49
C GLN A 95 12.20 9.74 -3.14
N ALA A 96 12.53 8.46 -3.40
CA ALA A 96 13.75 8.10 -4.13
C ALA A 96 13.73 8.66 -5.56
N THR A 97 12.59 8.55 -6.26
CA THR A 97 12.42 9.15 -7.60
C THR A 97 12.55 10.67 -7.56
N ASP A 98 11.99 11.36 -6.56
CA ASP A 98 12.13 12.81 -6.39
C ASP A 98 13.60 13.22 -6.17
N LYS A 99 14.34 12.44 -5.38
CA LYS A 99 15.79 12.64 -5.21
C LYS A 99 16.54 12.48 -6.53
N CYS A 100 16.22 11.46 -7.32
CA CYS A 100 16.79 11.28 -8.67
C CYS A 100 16.46 12.46 -9.59
N MET A 101 15.23 12.97 -9.53
CA MET A 101 14.82 14.16 -10.28
C MET A 101 15.64 15.39 -9.89
N GLY A 102 15.94 15.59 -8.60
CA GLY A 102 16.87 16.63 -8.15
C GLY A 102 18.24 16.53 -8.83
N GLY A 103 18.83 15.34 -8.84
CA GLY A 103 20.10 15.09 -9.54
C GLY A 103 20.00 15.33 -11.06
N MET A 104 18.88 14.97 -11.69
CA MET A 104 18.64 15.25 -13.11
C MET A 104 18.60 16.75 -13.41
N TYR A 105 18.00 17.58 -12.54
CA TYR A 105 18.03 19.03 -12.66
C TYR A 105 19.44 19.59 -12.57
N ASP A 106 20.21 19.16 -11.56
CA ASP A 106 21.57 19.64 -11.35
C ASP A 106 22.49 19.25 -12.52
N THR A 107 22.37 18.01 -13.01
CA THR A 107 23.08 17.54 -14.21
C THR A 107 22.68 18.35 -15.45
N ALA A 108 21.38 18.54 -15.70
CA ALA A 108 20.90 19.33 -16.83
C ALA A 108 21.37 20.79 -16.77
N ARG A 109 21.44 21.38 -15.56
CA ARG A 109 22.02 22.71 -15.34
C ARG A 109 23.50 22.72 -15.70
N ARG A 110 24.28 21.76 -15.20
CA ARG A 110 25.72 21.69 -15.45
C ARG A 110 26.04 21.49 -16.93
N ILE A 111 25.27 20.69 -17.64
CA ILE A 111 25.42 20.50 -19.09
C ILE A 111 25.24 21.84 -19.82
N ARG A 112 24.23 22.63 -19.47
CA ARG A 112 24.03 23.96 -20.08
C ARG A 112 25.19 24.91 -19.80
N ASP A 113 25.72 24.89 -18.58
CA ASP A 113 26.86 25.73 -18.19
C ASP A 113 28.14 25.38 -18.99
N PHE A 114 28.25 24.16 -19.53
CA PHE A 114 29.44 23.65 -20.26
C PHE A 114 29.23 23.49 -21.77
N ALA A 115 28.02 23.76 -22.26
CA ALA A 115 27.64 23.46 -23.65
C ALA A 115 28.47 24.22 -24.69
N GLU A 116 29.00 25.39 -24.35
CA GLU A 116 29.88 26.16 -25.25
C GLU A 116 31.29 25.57 -25.34
N ALA A 117 31.81 25.04 -24.23
CA ALA A 117 33.16 24.48 -24.16
C ALA A 117 33.22 23.02 -24.64
N TYR A 118 32.13 22.27 -24.47
CA TYR A 118 32.01 20.86 -24.82
C TYR A 118 30.64 20.59 -25.47
N PRO A 119 30.46 20.96 -26.75
CA PRO A 119 29.17 20.85 -27.43
C PRO A 119 28.67 19.39 -27.56
N GLU A 120 29.58 18.42 -27.67
CA GLU A 120 29.26 16.99 -27.77
C GLU A 120 28.46 16.47 -26.57
N ILE A 121 28.77 16.96 -25.36
CA ILE A 121 28.05 16.59 -24.13
C ILE A 121 26.61 17.09 -24.17
N ALA A 122 26.38 18.28 -24.74
CA ALA A 122 25.04 18.84 -24.89
C ALA A 122 24.21 18.10 -25.95
N GLU A 123 24.84 17.66 -27.03
CA GLU A 123 24.21 16.83 -28.07
C GLU A 123 23.79 15.46 -27.53
N GLU A 124 24.69 14.76 -26.83
CA GLU A 124 24.40 13.46 -26.22
C GLU A 124 23.32 13.54 -25.15
N ALA A 125 23.32 14.62 -24.36
CA ALA A 125 22.35 14.82 -23.29
C ALA A 125 21.02 15.47 -23.74
N LYS A 126 20.77 15.59 -25.06
CA LYS A 126 19.55 16.22 -25.59
C LYS A 126 18.27 15.62 -25.02
N PHE A 127 18.22 14.30 -24.81
CA PHE A 127 17.06 13.61 -24.21
C PHE A 127 16.70 14.19 -22.82
N LEU A 128 17.70 14.47 -22.00
CA LEU A 128 17.52 15.04 -20.67
C LEU A 128 17.09 16.50 -20.79
N LEU A 129 17.78 17.28 -21.61
CA LEU A 129 17.47 18.70 -21.80
C LEU A 129 16.05 18.93 -22.32
N ASP A 130 15.59 18.11 -23.28
CA ASP A 130 14.24 18.19 -23.82
C ASP A 130 13.18 17.75 -22.80
N PHE A 131 13.46 16.69 -22.03
CA PHE A 131 12.62 16.30 -20.90
C PHE A 131 12.46 17.44 -19.87
N MET A 132 13.55 18.11 -19.50
CA MET A 132 13.53 19.22 -18.52
C MET A 132 12.79 20.47 -19.02
N LYS A 133 12.66 20.67 -20.35
CA LYS A 133 11.85 21.78 -20.90
C LYS A 133 10.36 21.57 -20.70
N VAL A 134 9.90 20.32 -20.82
CA VAL A 134 8.48 19.95 -20.73
C VAL A 134 8.06 19.76 -19.27
N PHE A 135 8.94 19.18 -18.45
CA PHE A 135 8.64 18.85 -17.07
C PHE A 135 8.74 20.08 -16.15
N LYS A 136 7.58 20.56 -15.68
CA LYS A 136 7.48 21.61 -14.65
C LYS A 136 7.34 20.94 -13.27
N PRO A 137 8.33 21.06 -12.37
CA PRO A 137 8.21 20.48 -11.05
C PRO A 137 7.09 21.23 -10.30
N GLY A 138 6.31 20.50 -9.50
CA GLY A 138 5.36 21.14 -8.58
C GLY A 138 6.11 22.14 -7.69
N LYS A 139 5.47 23.27 -7.35
CA LYS A 139 6.07 24.30 -6.48
C LYS A 139 6.64 23.61 -5.23
N LYS A 140 7.97 23.65 -5.05
CA LYS A 140 8.61 23.29 -3.78
C LYS A 140 7.91 24.12 -2.71
N LYS A 141 7.12 23.48 -1.83
CA LYS A 141 6.68 24.16 -0.61
C LYS A 141 7.96 24.49 0.15
N GLU A 142 8.19 25.78 0.37
CA GLU A 142 9.25 26.27 1.22
C GLU A 142 9.19 25.50 2.55
N LYS A 143 10.33 24.97 2.99
CA LYS A 143 10.45 24.41 4.33
C LYS A 143 10.09 25.54 5.29
N LYS A 144 8.89 25.50 5.88
CA LYS A 144 8.65 26.29 7.09
C LYS A 144 9.68 25.86 8.10
N GLU A 145 10.48 26.81 8.57
CA GLU A 145 11.34 26.64 9.73
C GLU A 145 10.47 26.06 10.86
N GLN A 146 10.82 24.87 11.34
CA GLN A 146 10.27 24.37 12.59
C GLN A 146 10.91 25.23 13.70
N GLY A 147 10.26 26.35 14.00
CA GLY A 147 10.50 27.08 15.23
C GLY A 147 10.16 26.16 16.39
N GLY A 148 11.18 25.82 17.18
CA GLY A 148 11.04 25.02 18.37
C GLY A 148 10.17 25.72 19.40
N GLU A 149 9.25 24.96 19.98
CA GLU A 149 8.65 25.30 21.27
C GLU A 149 8.88 24.09 22.17
N ALA A 150 9.77 24.27 23.14
CA ALA A 150 10.08 23.28 24.15
C ALA A 150 8.83 23.05 25.04
N PRO A 151 8.59 21.82 25.53
CA PRO A 151 7.58 21.61 26.54
C PRO A 151 8.05 22.25 27.86
N GLN A 152 7.29 23.22 28.35
CA GLN A 152 7.40 23.73 29.72
C GLN A 152 6.46 22.94 30.66
N PRO A 153 6.80 22.89 31.96
CA PRO A 153 6.68 21.71 32.82
C PRO A 153 5.27 21.32 33.26
#